data_AF-A0A524L5H2-F1
#
_entry.id   AF-A0A524L5H2-F1
#
_cell.length_a   1.000
_cell.length_b   1.000
_cell.length_c   1.000
_cell.angle_alpha   90.00
_cell.angle_beta   90.00
_cell.angle_gamma   90.00
#
_symmetry.space_group_name_H-M   'P 1'
#
loop_
_entity.id
_entity.type
_entity.pdbx_description
1 polymer ?
#
loop_
_entity_poly.entity_id
_entity_poly.type
_entity_poly.pdbx_seq_one_letter_code
_entity_poly.pdbx_strand_id
1 'polypeptide(L)'
;MNDNINFEYYCYRCGTKNTLALPCPNAPDYHHTELTCSSCGDGTRLILSHCPSCSRFVYWIDDMSIPDLVSGFAKYMVHNMQTMIDKAAIQGATIGIDTPDKYPINSNYPCGAKFTVEISIPDLD
;
A
#
# COMPACT_ATOMS: atom_id res chain seq x y z
N MET A 1 -0.79 15.27 -15.98
CA MET A 1 -2.01 15.95 -15.51
C MET A 1 -2.24 15.45 -14.09
N ASN A 2 -2.18 16.33 -13.10
CA ASN A 2 -2.52 15.97 -11.72
C ASN A 2 -4.04 16.05 -11.61
N ASP A 3 -4.71 14.95 -11.93
CA ASP A 3 -6.15 14.87 -11.80
C ASP A 3 -6.47 14.67 -10.31
N ASN A 4 -6.79 15.77 -9.64
CA ASN A 4 -7.33 15.72 -8.29
C ASN A 4 -8.72 15.10 -8.35
N ILE A 5 -8.95 14.04 -7.59
CA ILE A 5 -10.26 13.42 -7.45
C ILE A 5 -10.99 13.98 -6.25
N ASN A 6 -12.32 14.06 -6.35
CA ASN A 6 -13.15 14.34 -5.18
C ASN A 6 -13.38 13.03 -4.43
N PHE A 7 -12.66 12.84 -3.33
CA PHE A 7 -12.73 11.64 -2.50
C PHE A 7 -13.70 11.87 -1.33
N GLU A 8 -14.83 11.17 -1.37
CA GLU A 8 -15.83 11.19 -0.31
C GLU A 8 -15.74 9.92 0.53
N TYR A 9 -15.63 10.06 1.85
CA TYR A 9 -15.61 8.94 2.77
C TYR A 9 -16.38 9.23 4.05
N TYR A 10 -16.79 8.17 4.74
CA TYR A 10 -17.40 8.25 6.06
C TYR A 10 -16.38 7.80 7.08
N CYS A 11 -16.17 8.60 8.14
CA CYS A 11 -15.30 8.21 9.23
C CYS A 11 -15.87 6.96 9.92
N TYR A 12 -15.07 5.88 9.99
CA TYR A 12 -15.52 4.62 10.59
C TYR A 12 -15.84 4.75 12.09
N ARG A 13 -15.28 5.76 12.77
CA ARG A 13 -15.42 5.97 14.21
C ARG A 13 -16.64 6.79 14.60
N CYS A 14 -16.89 7.90 13.92
CA CYS A 14 -17.98 8.83 14.25
C CYS A 14 -19.08 8.94 13.18
N GLY A 15 -18.92 8.28 12.03
CA GLY A 15 -19.88 8.32 10.92
C GLY A 15 -19.93 9.65 10.14
N THR A 16 -19.09 10.63 10.50
CA THR A 16 -19.08 11.93 9.81
C THR A 16 -18.62 11.77 8.36
N LYS A 17 -19.37 12.35 7.42
CA LYS A 17 -18.98 12.46 6.01
C LYS A 17 -17.86 13.49 5.87
N ASN A 18 -16.79 13.10 5.20
CA ASN A 18 -15.68 13.98 4.84
C ASN A 18 -15.50 13.92 3.32
N THR A 19 -15.18 15.07 2.74
CA THR A 19 -15.00 15.25 1.31
C THR A 19 -13.68 15.99 1.10
N LEU A 20 -12.76 15.40 0.35
CA LEU A 20 -11.39 15.91 0.16
C LEU A 20 -11.01 15.84 -1.31
N ALA A 21 -10.34 16.88 -1.81
CA ALA A 21 -9.73 16.85 -3.13
C ALA A 21 -8.32 16.25 -3.01
N LEU A 22 -8.11 15.05 -3.51
CA LEU A 22 -6.85 14.31 -3.39
C LEU A 22 -6.17 14.12 -4.75
N PRO A 23 -4.85 14.32 -4.86
CA PRO A 23 -4.09 13.93 -6.04
C PRO A 23 -4.23 12.44 -6.33
N CYS A 24 -4.48 12.09 -7.60
CA CYS A 24 -4.55 10.70 -8.03
C CYS A 24 -3.70 10.48 -9.30
N PRO A 25 -2.40 10.17 -9.14
CA PRO A 25 -1.51 9.93 -10.27
C PRO A 25 -1.83 8.60 -10.95
N ASN A 26 -1.50 8.46 -12.24
CA ASN A 26 -1.67 7.21 -12.97
C ASN A 26 -0.65 6.16 -12.51
N ALA A 27 -1.07 4.90 -12.37
CA ALA A 27 -0.11 3.83 -12.08
C ALA A 27 0.99 3.74 -13.17
N PRO A 28 2.21 3.33 -12.81
CA PRO A 28 2.61 2.75 -11.52
C PRO A 28 2.76 3.73 -10.35
N ASP A 29 2.65 5.04 -10.61
CA ASP A 29 2.74 6.06 -9.58
C ASP A 29 1.51 6.03 -8.64
N TYR A 30 1.74 6.43 -7.40
CA TYR A 30 0.72 6.47 -6.35
C TYR A 30 0.87 7.72 -5.48
N HIS A 31 -0.23 8.13 -4.85
CA HIS A 31 -0.23 9.20 -3.87
C HIS A 31 -0.54 8.62 -2.49
N HIS A 32 0.36 8.83 -1.54
CA HIS A 32 0.18 8.46 -0.14
C HIS A 32 -0.23 9.71 0.65
N THR A 33 -1.32 9.61 1.40
CA THR A 33 -1.83 10.69 2.26
C THR A 33 -2.51 10.13 3.50
N GLU A 34 -2.55 10.93 4.57
CA GLU A 34 -3.36 10.65 5.75
C GLU A 34 -4.64 11.49 5.68
N LEU A 35 -5.80 10.85 5.85
CA LEU A 35 -7.08 11.52 5.97
C LEU A 35 -7.43 11.75 7.43
N THR A 36 -7.52 13.00 7.84
CA THR A 36 -7.97 13.36 9.19
C THR A 36 -9.45 13.67 9.19
N CYS A 37 -10.23 12.98 10.04
CA CYS A 37 -11.63 13.29 10.21
C CYS A 37 -11.81 14.68 10.84
N SER A 38 -12.58 15.54 10.18
CA SER A 38 -12.88 16.90 10.65
C SER A 38 -13.62 16.97 11.99
N SER A 39 -14.30 15.90 12.39
CA SER A 39 -15.12 15.84 13.61
C SER A 39 -14.37 15.27 14.82
N CYS A 40 -13.79 14.07 14.69
CA CYS A 40 -13.15 13.38 15.81
C CYS A 40 -11.61 13.36 15.77
N GLY A 41 -11.00 13.92 14.72
CA GLY A 41 -9.54 13.97 14.55
C GLY A 41 -8.88 12.62 14.25
N ASP A 42 -9.69 11.58 14.05
CA ASP A 42 -9.20 10.23 13.74
C ASP A 42 -8.54 10.21 12.35
N GLY A 43 -7.36 9.62 12.26
CA GLY A 43 -6.53 9.56 11.05
C GLY A 43 -6.66 8.21 10.35
N THR A 44 -6.71 8.22 9.02
CA THR A 44 -6.67 6.99 8.20
C THR A 44 -5.70 7.20 7.06
N ARG A 45 -4.67 6.34 6.97
CA ARG A 45 -3.70 6.42 5.87
C ARG A 45 -4.24 5.75 4.62
N LEU A 46 -4.01 6.38 3.48
CA LEU A 46 -4.50 5.93 2.18
C LEU A 46 -3.43 6.04 1.10
N ILE A 47 -3.44 5.05 0.23
CA ILE A 47 -2.72 5.07 -1.04
C ILE A 47 -3.74 5.15 -2.16
N LEU A 48 -3.56 6.08 -3.10
CA LEU A 48 -4.44 6.29 -4.25
C LEU A 48 -3.66 6.19 -5.57
N SER A 49 -4.26 5.56 -6.57
CA SER A 49 -3.71 5.50 -7.94
C SER A 49 -4.82 5.42 -8.98
N HIS A 50 -4.59 6.02 -10.16
CA HIS A 50 -5.49 5.98 -11.30
C HIS A 50 -5.15 4.82 -12.24
N CYS A 51 -6.18 4.23 -12.84
CA CYS A 51 -6.05 3.33 -13.96
C CYS A 51 -5.78 4.11 -15.25
N PRO A 52 -4.61 3.96 -15.88
CA PRO A 52 -4.32 4.64 -17.15
C PRO A 52 -5.24 4.18 -18.29
N SER A 53 -5.90 3.01 -18.16
CA SER A 53 -6.74 2.43 -19.21
C SER A 53 -8.23 2.75 -19.09
N CYS A 54 -8.76 3.07 -17.90
CA CYS A 54 -10.20 3.27 -17.72
C CYS A 54 -10.59 4.49 -16.89
N SER A 55 -9.63 5.35 -16.52
CA SER A 55 -9.86 6.60 -15.75
C SER A 55 -10.56 6.40 -14.40
N ARG A 56 -10.66 5.14 -13.91
CA ARG A 56 -11.14 4.84 -12.56
C ARG A 56 -9.96 4.82 -11.61
N PHE A 57 -10.15 5.31 -10.40
CA PHE A 57 -9.14 5.21 -9.35
C PHE A 57 -9.37 3.98 -8.48
N VAL A 58 -8.30 3.58 -7.81
CA VAL A 58 -8.22 2.51 -6.83
C VAL A 58 -7.54 3.10 -5.61
N TYR A 59 -7.97 2.66 -4.43
CA TYR A 59 -7.39 3.11 -3.17
C TYR A 59 -7.21 1.93 -2.23
N TRP A 60 -6.21 2.03 -1.36
CA TRP A 60 -5.94 1.09 -0.28
C TRP A 60 -5.84 1.86 1.02
N ILE A 61 -6.35 1.28 2.09
CA ILE A 61 -6.10 1.77 3.44
C ILE A 61 -4.75 1.22 3.89
N ASP A 62 -3.81 2.13 4.12
CA ASP A 62 -2.44 1.86 4.55
C ASP A 62 -2.28 1.97 6.08
N ASP A 63 -3.38 2.05 6.81
CA ASP A 63 -3.33 1.61 8.20
C ASP A 63 -3.04 0.11 8.17
N MET A 64 -1.92 -0.27 8.77
CA MET A 64 -1.44 -1.65 8.97
C MET A 64 -2.44 -2.54 9.75
N SER A 65 -3.70 -2.17 9.82
CA SER A 65 -4.83 -2.92 10.37
C SER A 65 -5.58 -3.75 9.32
N ILE A 66 -5.16 -3.79 8.05
CA ILE A 66 -5.65 -4.80 7.10
C ILE A 66 -4.89 -6.11 7.35
N PRO A 67 -5.52 -7.13 7.97
CA PRO A 67 -4.82 -8.37 8.35
C PRO A 67 -4.25 -9.11 7.14
N ASP A 68 -4.86 -8.95 5.97
CA ASP A 68 -4.40 -9.56 4.71
C ASP A 68 -3.12 -8.89 4.18
N LEU A 69 -2.96 -7.59 4.34
CA LEU A 69 -1.74 -6.88 3.95
C LEU A 69 -0.60 -7.24 4.89
N VAL A 70 -0.87 -7.23 6.21
CA VAL A 70 0.11 -7.65 7.24
C VAL A 70 0.49 -9.11 7.08
N SER A 71 -0.49 -10.00 6.87
CA SER A 71 -0.20 -11.42 6.66
C SER A 71 0.50 -11.69 5.33
N GLY A 72 0.18 -10.94 4.27
CA GLY A 72 0.88 -10.98 2.99
C GLY A 72 2.34 -10.54 3.13
N PHE A 73 2.57 -9.41 3.80
CA PHE A 73 3.90 -8.90 4.12
C PHE A 73 4.69 -9.89 4.98
N ALA A 74 4.10 -10.39 6.07
CA ALA A 74 4.74 -11.37 6.95
C ALA A 74 5.08 -12.67 6.21
N LYS A 75 4.18 -13.19 5.35
CA LYS A 75 4.44 -14.37 4.52
C LYS A 75 5.59 -14.12 3.54
N TYR A 76 5.62 -12.95 2.91
CA TYR A 76 6.68 -12.56 1.99
C TYR A 76 8.04 -12.48 2.70
N MET A 77 8.10 -11.84 3.86
CA MET A 77 9.29 -11.76 4.71
C MET A 77 9.78 -13.14 5.15
N VAL A 78 8.89 -14.00 5.66
CA VAL A 78 9.23 -15.36 6.07
C VAL A 78 9.74 -16.19 4.90
N HIS A 79 9.11 -16.08 3.72
CA HIS A 79 9.54 -16.81 2.53
C HIS A 79 10.94 -16.39 2.05
N ASN A 80 11.22 -15.08 2.04
CA ASN A 80 12.55 -14.57 1.70
C ASN A 80 13.59 -15.01 2.72
N MET A 81 13.28 -14.91 4.02
CA MET A 81 14.16 -15.40 5.09
C MET A 81 14.44 -16.89 4.97
N GLN A 82 13.43 -17.72 4.72
CA GLN A 82 13.61 -19.16 4.56
C GLN A 82 14.50 -19.47 3.35
N THR A 83 14.28 -18.81 2.22
CA THR A 83 15.10 -18.99 1.01
C THR A 83 16.56 -18.61 1.26
N MET A 84 16.83 -17.59 2.07
CA MET A 84 18.17 -17.18 2.44
C MET A 84 18.84 -18.15 3.43
N ILE A 85 18.10 -18.62 4.44
CA ILE A 85 18.56 -19.64 5.40
C ILE A 85 18.91 -20.94 4.66
N ASP A 86 18.05 -21.40 3.75
CA ASP A 86 18.28 -22.61 2.97
C ASP A 86 19.55 -22.47 2.11
N LYS A 87 19.77 -21.30 1.49
CA LYS A 87 20.98 -21.01 0.71
C LYS A 87 22.25 -20.96 1.58
N ALA A 88 22.15 -20.41 2.79
CA ALA A 88 23.28 -20.29 3.70
C ALA A 88 23.65 -21.60 4.40
N ALA A 89 22.65 -22.43 4.73
CA ALA A 89 22.84 -23.78 5.24
C ALA A 89 23.60 -24.67 4.25
N ILE A 90 23.47 -24.39 2.95
CA ILE A 90 24.21 -25.07 1.87
C ILE A 90 25.66 -24.55 1.76
N GLN A 91 25.97 -23.32 2.17
CA GLN A 91 27.26 -22.66 1.89
C GLN A 91 28.10 -22.30 3.13
N GLY A 92 27.61 -22.58 4.35
CA GLY A 92 28.37 -22.32 5.59
C GLY A 92 28.68 -20.84 5.85
N ALA A 93 27.91 -19.94 5.23
CA ALA A 93 28.21 -18.51 5.19
C ALA A 93 27.41 -17.70 6.24
N THR A 94 28.01 -16.62 6.73
CA THR A 94 27.37 -15.61 7.57
C THR A 94 26.35 -14.84 6.74
N ILE A 95 25.08 -14.87 7.14
CA ILE A 95 23.98 -14.25 6.38
C ILE A 95 23.82 -12.80 6.85
N GLY A 96 24.10 -11.84 5.97
CA GLY A 96 23.50 -10.51 6.07
C GLY A 96 22.05 -10.61 5.63
N ILE A 97 21.11 -10.16 6.48
CA ILE A 97 19.69 -10.17 6.12
C ILE A 97 19.47 -8.98 5.20
N ASP A 98 19.43 -9.25 3.89
CA ASP A 98 19.03 -8.28 2.89
C ASP A 98 17.49 -8.28 2.83
N THR A 99 16.87 -7.41 3.64
CA THR A 99 15.42 -7.22 3.59
C THR A 99 15.09 -6.35 2.39
N PRO A 100 14.12 -6.73 1.54
CA PRO A 100 13.74 -5.90 0.40
C PRO A 100 13.25 -4.52 0.87
N ASP A 101 13.64 -3.47 0.15
CA ASP A 101 13.26 -2.08 0.45
C ASP A 101 11.83 -1.73 -0.02
N LYS A 102 11.19 -2.63 -0.76
CA LYS A 102 9.88 -2.41 -1.36
C LYS A 102 8.97 -3.63 -1.27
N TYR A 103 7.67 -3.39 -1.10
CA TYR A 103 6.63 -4.41 -1.11
C TYR A 103 5.67 -4.19 -2.31
N PRO A 104 5.49 -5.20 -3.19
CA PRO A 104 4.59 -5.07 -4.34
C PRO A 104 3.14 -5.38 -3.96
N ILE A 105 2.25 -4.42 -4.18
CA ILE A 105 0.79 -4.58 -4.11
C ILE A 105 0.28 -4.91 -5.51
N ASN A 106 -0.03 -6.19 -5.74
CA ASN A 106 -0.68 -6.63 -6.98
C ASN A 106 -2.19 -6.41 -6.89
N SER A 107 -2.75 -5.68 -7.84
CA SER A 107 -4.18 -5.40 -7.85
C SER A 107 -4.77 -5.45 -9.25
N ASN A 108 -6.09 -5.60 -9.30
CA ASN A 108 -6.88 -5.57 -10.52
C ASN A 108 -7.67 -4.26 -10.54
N TYR A 109 -7.61 -3.55 -11.65
CA TYR A 109 -8.50 -2.43 -11.88
C TYR A 109 -9.93 -2.90 -12.07
N PRO A 110 -10.93 -2.02 -11.87
CA PRO A 110 -12.33 -2.36 -12.17
C PRO A 110 -12.60 -2.73 -13.63
N CYS A 111 -11.70 -2.38 -14.56
CA CYS A 111 -11.77 -2.78 -15.97
C CYS A 111 -11.13 -4.16 -16.26
N GLY A 112 -10.56 -4.83 -15.26
CA GLY A 112 -9.93 -6.14 -15.39
C GLY A 112 -8.43 -6.11 -15.73
N ALA A 113 -7.87 -4.94 -16.05
CA ALA A 113 -6.42 -4.80 -16.23
C ALA A 113 -5.68 -4.99 -14.89
N LYS A 114 -4.50 -5.63 -14.93
CA LYS A 114 -3.66 -5.87 -13.76
C LYS A 114 -2.57 -4.81 -13.66
N PHE A 115 -2.20 -4.46 -12.44
CA PHE A 115 -1.07 -3.57 -12.19
C PHE A 115 -0.46 -3.87 -10.82
N THR A 116 0.76 -3.39 -10.64
CA THR A 116 1.53 -3.53 -9.40
C THR A 116 1.97 -2.15 -8.95
N VAL A 117 1.70 -1.83 -7.69
CA VAL A 117 2.22 -0.64 -7.01
C VAL A 117 3.30 -1.10 -6.03
N GLU A 118 4.49 -0.51 -6.09
CA GLU A 118 5.55 -0.82 -5.15
C GLU A 118 5.55 0.20 -4.02
N ILE A 119 5.21 -0.22 -2.81
CA ILE A 119 5.33 0.63 -1.62
C ILE A 119 6.74 0.49 -1.03
N SER A 120 7.32 1.58 -0.57
CA SER A 120 8.61 1.53 0.16
C SER A 120 8.38 0.95 1.55
N ILE A 121 9.21 0.00 1.95
CA ILE A 121 9.22 -0.54 3.31
C ILE A 121 10.05 0.45 4.15
N PRO A 122 9.47 1.07 5.19
CA PRO A 122 10.21 2.01 6.03
C PRO A 122 11.33 1.26 6.73
N ASP A 123 12.54 1.81 6.65
CA ASP A 123 13.69 1.29 7.38
C ASP A 123 13.45 1.47 8.89
N LEU A 124 13.73 0.43 9.67
CA LEU A 124 13.60 0.44 11.12
C LEU A 124 14.92 0.92 11.73
N ASP A 125 15.29 2.17 11.49
CA ASP A 125 16.35 2.87 12.24
C ASP A 125 15.83 3.41 13.57
#